data_AF-A0A349NCP1-F1
#
_entry.id   AF-A0A349NCP1-F1
#
_cell.length_a   1.000
_cell.length_b   1.000
_cell.length_c   1.000
_cell.angle_alpha   90.00
_cell.angle_beta   90.00
_cell.angle_gamma   90.00
#
_symmetry.space_group_name_H-M   'P 1'
#
loop_
_entity.id
_entity.type
_entity.pdbx_description
1 polymer ?
#
loop_
_entity_poly.entity_id
_entity_poly.type
_entity_poly.pdbx_seq_one_letter_code
_entity_poly.pdbx_strand_id
1 'polypeptide(L)'
;EKAIESENAVQLPFLATTTILMESVKAGAGREGAHLAIKENALAASKEIREGRPRDADLLGRLAGDERIPLSLMQLEKLLSQSKRFVGAAPKQVDQFKRDAAKWVKRFPDSKKVKPGKML
;
A
#
# COMPACT_ATOMS: atom_id res chain seq x y z
N GLU A 1 -15.56 -1.11 -2.83
CA GLU A 1 -14.64 -1.75 -1.86
C GLU A 1 -13.86 -2.92 -2.44
N LYS A 2 -14.49 -4.02 -2.89
CA LYS A 2 -13.79 -5.22 -3.37
C LYS A 2 -12.65 -5.00 -4.40
N ALA A 3 -12.83 -4.11 -5.38
CA ALA A 3 -11.78 -3.83 -6.36
C ALA A 3 -10.55 -3.15 -5.74
N ILE A 4 -10.77 -2.18 -4.85
CA ILE A 4 -9.70 -1.46 -4.13
C ILE A 4 -8.95 -2.42 -3.21
N GLU A 5 -9.68 -3.25 -2.47
CA GLU A 5 -9.10 -4.27 -1.59
C GLU A 5 -8.27 -5.29 -2.37
N SER A 6 -8.80 -5.77 -3.50
CA SER A 6 -8.11 -6.71 -4.37
C SER A 6 -6.83 -6.13 -4.94
N GLU A 7 -6.85 -4.86 -5.38
CA GLU A 7 -5.66 -4.21 -5.89
C GLU A 7 -4.63 -3.96 -4.79
N ASN A 8 -5.08 -3.53 -3.61
CA ASN A 8 -4.21 -3.36 -2.44
C ASN A 8 -3.55 -4.67 -2.02
N ALA A 9 -4.27 -5.79 -2.04
CA ALA A 9 -3.70 -7.11 -1.70
C ALA A 9 -2.54 -7.48 -2.63
N VAL A 10 -2.61 -7.11 -3.91
CA VAL A 10 -1.53 -7.34 -4.88
C VAL A 10 -0.39 -6.34 -4.71
N GLN A 11 -0.69 -5.04 -4.57
CA GLN A 11 0.33 -3.98 -4.66
C GLN A 11 1.02 -3.65 -3.33
N LEU A 12 0.32 -3.73 -2.19
CA LEU A 12 0.87 -3.34 -0.89
C LEU A 12 2.13 -4.10 -0.48
N PRO A 13 2.27 -5.42 -0.71
CA PRO A 13 3.51 -6.14 -0.42
C PRO A 13 4.75 -5.50 -1.07
N PHE A 14 4.63 -5.06 -2.33
CA PHE A 14 5.73 -4.41 -3.07
C PHE A 14 6.05 -3.03 -2.49
N LEU A 15 5.02 -2.23 -2.19
CA LEU A 15 5.18 -0.90 -1.59
C LEU A 15 5.72 -0.96 -0.15
N ALA A 16 5.50 -2.07 0.55
CA ALA A 16 5.93 -2.29 1.92
C ALA A 16 7.36 -2.85 2.05
N THR A 17 8.06 -3.15 0.96
CA THR A 17 9.39 -3.79 0.96
C THR A 17 10.42 -3.07 1.85
N THR A 18 10.45 -1.74 1.86
CA THR A 18 11.33 -0.97 2.76
C THR A 18 10.94 -1.14 4.23
N THR A 19 9.63 -1.18 4.54
CA THR A 19 9.15 -1.43 5.91
C THR A 19 9.52 -2.85 6.33
N ILE A 20 9.30 -3.84 5.48
CA ILE A 20 9.68 -5.23 5.74
C ILE A 20 11.19 -5.32 5.98
N LEU A 21 12.02 -4.68 5.16
CA LEU A 21 13.47 -4.62 5.36
C LEU A 21 13.83 -4.06 6.74
N MET A 22 13.22 -2.94 7.13
CA MET A 22 13.48 -2.33 8.44
C MET A 22 13.07 -3.24 9.59
N GLU A 23 11.93 -3.93 9.50
CA GLU A 23 11.47 -4.86 10.52
C GLU A 23 12.33 -6.14 10.57
N SER A 24 12.79 -6.65 9.42
CA SER A 24 13.74 -7.76 9.35
C SER A 24 15.07 -7.40 10.03
N VAL A 25 15.59 -6.20 9.79
CA VAL A 25 16.82 -5.71 10.45
C VAL A 25 16.61 -5.55 11.96
N LYS A 26 15.46 -5.02 12.40
CA LYS A 26 15.13 -4.96 13.84
C LYS A 26 15.03 -6.34 14.49
N ALA A 27 14.60 -7.34 13.74
CA ALA A 27 14.55 -8.74 14.16
C ALA A 27 15.90 -9.47 14.05
N GLY A 28 16.99 -8.76 13.72
CA GLY A 28 18.36 -9.29 13.75
C GLY A 28 18.92 -9.73 12.39
N ALA A 29 18.20 -9.52 11.28
CA ALA A 29 18.73 -9.84 9.95
C ALA A 29 19.86 -8.88 9.55
N GLY A 30 20.85 -9.42 8.84
CA GLY A 30 21.82 -8.60 8.11
C GLY A 30 21.11 -7.80 7.01
N ARG A 31 21.31 -6.48 6.97
CA ARG A 31 20.62 -5.56 6.06
C ARG A 31 20.74 -5.97 4.60
N GLU A 32 21.95 -6.27 4.13
CA GLU A 32 22.18 -6.62 2.72
C GLU A 32 21.57 -7.97 2.35
N GLY A 33 21.66 -8.96 3.26
CA GLY A 33 21.05 -10.28 3.06
C GLY A 33 19.53 -10.19 2.96
N ALA A 34 18.89 -9.45 3.88
CA ALA A 34 17.45 -9.21 3.84
C ALA A 34 17.03 -8.40 2.60
N HIS A 35 17.81 -7.40 2.19
CA HIS A 35 17.53 -6.61 1.01
C HIS A 35 17.62 -7.45 -0.28
N LEU A 36 18.62 -8.31 -0.41
CA LEU A 36 18.75 -9.24 -1.54
C LEU A 36 17.58 -10.23 -1.59
N ALA A 37 17.23 -10.83 -0.45
CA ALA A 37 16.07 -11.72 -0.35
C ALA A 37 14.77 -11.05 -0.80
N ILE A 38 14.54 -9.82 -0.32
CA ILE A 38 13.37 -9.03 -0.73
C ILE A 38 13.37 -8.76 -2.23
N LYS A 39 14.52 -8.33 -2.78
CA LYS A 39 14.66 -8.02 -4.21
C LYS A 39 14.38 -9.24 -5.09
N GLU A 40 14.99 -10.39 -4.77
CA GLU A 40 14.84 -11.63 -5.53
C GLU A 40 13.38 -12.11 -5.56
N ASN A 41 12.75 -12.16 -4.38
CA ASN A 41 11.36 -12.59 -4.26
C ASN A 41 10.37 -11.60 -4.91
N ALA A 42 10.62 -10.29 -4.80
CA ALA A 42 9.80 -9.28 -5.46
C ALA A 42 9.92 -9.35 -6.99
N LEU A 43 11.12 -9.60 -7.52
CA LEU A 43 11.31 -9.78 -8.97
C LEU A 43 10.60 -11.04 -9.50
N ALA A 44 10.65 -12.15 -8.75
CA ALA A 44 9.94 -13.38 -9.10
C ALA A 44 8.42 -13.16 -9.14
N ALA A 45 7.85 -12.58 -8.08
CA ALA A 45 6.41 -12.26 -8.02
C ALA A 45 5.99 -11.27 -9.12
N SER A 46 6.80 -10.25 -9.40
CA SER A 46 6.55 -9.30 -10.49
C SER A 46 6.55 -9.95 -11.88
N LYS A 47 7.35 -11.00 -12.08
CA LYS A 47 7.35 -11.78 -13.33
C LYS A 47 6.02 -12.52 -13.50
N GLU A 48 5.50 -13.14 -12.45
CA GLU A 48 4.21 -13.86 -12.47
C GLU A 48 3.04 -12.93 -12.77
N ILE A 49 3.03 -11.72 -12.19
CA ILE A 49 2.04 -10.69 -12.53
C ILE A 49 2.09 -10.35 -14.03
N ARG A 50 3.29 -10.15 -14.60
CA ARG A 50 3.48 -9.84 -16.02
C ARG A 50 3.07 -10.97 -16.95
N GLU A 51 3.21 -12.21 -16.51
CA GLU A 51 2.78 -13.40 -17.24
C GLU A 51 1.27 -13.69 -17.08
N GLY A 52 0.51 -12.78 -16.47
CA GLY A 52 -0.94 -12.92 -16.32
C GLY A 52 -1.35 -13.88 -15.19
N ARG A 53 -0.45 -14.19 -14.25
CA ARG A 53 -0.69 -15.05 -13.09
C ARG A 53 -0.60 -14.28 -11.77
N PRO A 54 -1.41 -13.23 -11.55
CA PRO A 54 -1.33 -12.40 -10.34
C PRO A 54 -1.71 -13.16 -9.06
N ARG A 55 -2.43 -14.29 -9.16
CA ARG A 55 -2.78 -15.14 -8.01
C ARG A 55 -1.59 -15.96 -7.49
N ASP A 56 -0.59 -16.19 -8.34
CA ASP A 56 0.61 -16.97 -7.99
C ASP A 56 1.72 -16.08 -7.40
N ALA A 57 1.58 -14.76 -7.55
CA ALA A 57 2.53 -13.72 -7.12
C ALA A 57 2.49 -13.46 -5.60
N ASP A 58 2.52 -14.51 -4.80
CA ASP A 58 2.50 -14.45 -3.34
C ASP A 58 3.86 -14.00 -2.78
N LEU A 59 4.08 -12.69 -2.72
CA LEU A 59 5.30 -12.12 -2.16
C LEU A 59 5.43 -12.39 -0.65
N LEU A 60 4.34 -12.36 0.12
CA LEU A 60 4.44 -12.53 1.58
C LEU A 60 4.80 -13.96 1.96
N GLY A 61 4.19 -14.95 1.31
CA GLY A 61 4.53 -16.36 1.53
C GLY A 61 5.98 -16.65 1.14
N ARG A 62 6.45 -16.12 0.01
CA ARG A 62 7.86 -16.22 -0.42
C ARG A 62 8.82 -15.66 0.61
N LEU A 63 8.55 -14.46 1.12
CA LEU A 63 9.40 -13.82 2.12
C LEU A 63 9.37 -14.58 3.45
N ALA A 64 8.21 -15.06 3.88
CA ALA A 64 8.09 -15.86 5.11
C ALA A 64 8.83 -17.21 5.02
N GLY A 65 9.00 -17.75 3.81
CA GLY A 65 9.75 -18.98 3.54
C GLY A 65 11.24 -18.78 3.28
N ASP A 66 11.73 -17.54 3.19
CA ASP A 66 13.14 -17.24 2.96
C ASP A 66 13.89 -17.12 4.30
N GLU A 67 14.85 -18.01 4.56
CA GLU A 67 15.60 -18.06 5.83
C GLU A 67 16.34 -16.74 6.16
N ARG A 68 16.59 -15.88 5.15
CA ARG A 68 17.21 -14.56 5.34
C ARG A 68 16.23 -13.53 5.92
N ILE A 69 14.94 -13.85 5.98
CA ILE A 69 13.86 -12.99 6.48
C ILE A 69 13.33 -13.58 7.80
N PRO A 70 13.69 -12.99 8.96
CA PRO A 70 13.26 -13.49 10.28
C PRO A 70 11.85 -13.02 10.65
N LEU A 71 10.91 -13.07 9.71
CA LEU A 71 9.52 -12.64 9.89
C LEU A 71 8.59 -13.74 9.40
N SER A 72 7.71 -14.21 10.29
CA SER A 72 6.63 -15.13 9.93
C SER A 72 5.60 -14.46 9.02
N LEU A 73 4.84 -15.28 8.28
CA LEU A 73 3.73 -14.81 7.46
C LEU A 73 2.74 -13.95 8.28
N MET A 74 2.40 -14.37 9.49
CA MET A 74 1.50 -13.62 10.38
C MET A 74 2.07 -12.25 10.76
N GLN A 75 3.39 -12.13 10.98
CA GLN A 75 4.03 -10.84 11.24
C GLN A 75 3.97 -9.93 10.01
N LEU A 76 4.22 -10.47 8.81
CA LEU A 76 4.12 -9.73 7.56
C LEU A 76 2.69 -9.25 7.29
N GLU A 77 1.69 -10.13 7.42
CA GLU A 77 0.28 -9.77 7.27
C GLU A 77 -0.14 -8.69 8.27
N LYS A 78 0.30 -8.83 9.53
CA LYS A 78 0.03 -7.81 10.55
C LYS A 78 0.66 -6.47 10.18
N LEU A 79 1.87 -6.44 9.62
CA LEU A 79 2.51 -5.20 9.14
C LEU A 79 1.68 -4.53 8.04
N LEU A 80 1.17 -5.30 7.07
CA LEU A 80 0.36 -4.77 5.98
C LEU A 80 -1.05 -4.36 6.43
N SER A 81 -1.60 -4.99 7.47
CA SER A 81 -2.90 -4.61 8.06
C SER A 81 -2.92 -3.17 8.60
N GLN A 82 -1.74 -2.60 8.89
CA GLN A 82 -1.56 -1.23 9.36
C GLN A 82 -1.65 -0.20 8.22
N SER A 83 -2.71 -0.26 7.42
CA SER A 83 -2.96 0.57 6.22
C SER A 83 -2.73 2.08 6.46
N LYS A 84 -3.03 2.57 7.67
CA LYS A 84 -2.78 3.96 8.11
C LYS A 84 -1.33 4.40 7.96
N ARG A 85 -0.36 3.49 7.99
CA ARG A 85 1.07 3.79 7.83
C ARG A 85 1.44 4.10 6.38
N PHE A 86 0.63 3.67 5.41
CA PHE A 86 0.93 3.77 3.98
C PHE A 86 0.24 4.96 3.28
N VAL A 87 -0.67 5.66 3.97
CA VAL A 87 -1.43 6.80 3.38
C VAL A 87 -0.82 8.17 3.69
N GLY A 88 0.32 8.21 4.40
CA GLY A 88 1.02 9.44 4.74
C GLY A 88 0.11 10.49 5.41
N ALA A 89 0.16 11.72 4.91
CA ALA A 89 -0.66 12.83 5.40
C ALA A 89 -2.02 12.97 4.70
N ALA A 90 -2.41 12.03 3.83
CA ALA A 90 -3.61 12.17 3.00
C ALA A 90 -4.89 12.50 3.79
N PRO A 91 -5.19 11.86 4.95
CA PRO A 91 -6.37 12.24 5.74
C PRO A 91 -6.33 13.70 6.20
N LYS A 92 -5.17 14.16 6.70
CA LYS A 92 -4.99 15.54 7.17
C LYS A 92 -5.08 16.55 6.02
N GLN A 93 -4.55 16.20 4.85
CA GLN A 93 -4.64 17.02 3.64
C GLN A 93 -6.08 17.17 3.16
N VAL A 94 -6.86 16.08 3.15
CA VAL A 94 -8.30 16.11 2.81
C VAL A 94 -9.06 16.95 3.82
N ASP A 95 -8.80 16.80 5.11
CA ASP A 95 -9.45 17.60 6.15
C ASP A 95 -9.14 19.10 5.99
N GLN A 96 -7.90 19.44 5.67
CA GLN A 96 -7.52 20.83 5.40
C GLN A 96 -8.24 21.38 4.17
N PHE A 97 -8.23 20.64 3.06
CA PHE A 97 -8.94 21.03 1.84
C PHE A 97 -10.43 21.25 2.09
N LYS A 98 -11.09 20.34 2.83
CA LYS A 98 -12.51 20.47 3.19
C LYS A 98 -12.78 21.75 3.98
N ARG A 99 -11.92 22.09 4.95
CA ARG A 99 -12.04 23.34 5.73
C ARG A 99 -11.92 24.58 4.84
N ASP A 100 -10.99 24.57 3.90
CA ASP A 100 -10.79 25.71 3.00
C ASP A 100 -11.91 25.85 1.97
N ALA A 101 -12.36 24.74 1.38
CA ALA A 101 -13.52 24.72 0.49
C ALA A 101 -14.81 25.18 1.19
N ALA A 102 -15.02 24.79 2.46
CA ALA A 102 -16.20 25.19 3.23
C ALA A 102 -16.32 26.72 3.40
N LYS A 103 -15.20 27.46 3.42
CA LYS A 103 -15.21 28.93 3.48
C LYS A 103 -15.90 29.53 2.25
N TRP A 104 -15.66 28.96 1.07
CA TRP A 104 -16.28 29.40 -0.18
C TRP A 104 -17.77 29.06 -0.24
N VAL A 105 -18.13 27.85 0.19
CA VAL A 105 -19.54 27.43 0.27
C VAL A 105 -20.33 28.31 1.24
N LYS A 106 -19.71 28.76 2.34
CA LYS A 106 -20.32 29.72 3.27
C LYS A 106 -20.46 31.12 2.65
N ARG A 107 -19.47 31.57 1.88
CA ARG A 107 -19.48 32.87 1.21
C ARG A 107 -20.53 32.96 0.09
N PHE A 108 -20.77 31.85 -0.61
CA PHE A 108 -21.70 31.78 -1.74
C PHE A 108 -22.70 30.63 -1.53
N PRO A 109 -23.72 30.80 -0.68
CA PRO A 109 -24.63 29.72 -0.32
C PRO A 109 -25.45 29.18 -1.52
N ASP A 110 -25.75 30.02 -2.51
CA ASP A 110 -26.49 29.61 -3.71
C ASP A 110 -25.66 28.70 -4.65
N SER A 111 -24.34 28.63 -4.49
CA SER A 111 -23.48 27.75 -5.29
C SER A 111 -23.88 26.27 -5.17
N LYS A 112 -24.51 25.87 -4.06
CA LYS A 112 -25.07 24.53 -3.85
C LYS A 112 -26.19 24.15 -4.84
N LYS A 113 -26.82 25.13 -5.48
CA LYS A 113 -27.92 24.93 -6.44
C LYS A 113 -27.41 24.73 -7.87
N VAL A 114 -26.13 25.00 -8.14
CA VAL A 114 -25.54 24.86 -9.48
C VAL A 114 -25.51 23.37 -9.84
N LYS A 115 -26.08 23.04 -10.99
CA LYS A 115 -26.06 21.69 -11.57
C LYS A 115 -25.21 21.70 -12.84
N PRO A 116 -24.47 20.63 -13.14
CA PRO A 116 -23.83 20.49 -14.44
C PRO A 116 -24.87 20.66 -15.56
N GLY A 117 -24.52 21.41 -16.60
CA GLY A 117 -25.34 21.48 -17.81
C GLY A 117 -25.45 20.11 -18.47
N LYS A 118 -26.46 19.91 -19.34
CA LYS A 118 -26.51 18.70 -20.16
C LYS A 118 -25.25 18.66 -21.02
N MET A 119 -24.46 17.59 -20.88
CA MET A 119 -23.45 17.27 -21.88
C MET A 119 -24.20 16.93 -23.18
N LEU A 120 -23.81 17.58 -24.28
CA LEU A 120 -24.31 17.30 -25.64
C LEU A 120 -23.88 15.89 -26.07
#